data_AF-A0A847HV43-F1
#
_entry.id   AF-A0A847HV43-F1
#
_cell.length_a   1.000
_cell.length_b   1.000
_cell.length_c   1.000
_cell.angle_alpha   90.00
_cell.angle_beta   90.00
_cell.angle_gamma   90.00
#
_symmetry.space_group_name_H-M   'P 1'
#
loop_
_entity.id
_entity.type
_entity.pdbx_description
1 polymer ?
#
loop_
_entity_poly.entity_id
_entity_poly.type
_entity_poly.pdbx_seq_one_letter_code
_entity_poly.pdbx_strand_id
1 'polypeptide(L)'
;MGDSAFDMSSLPAETQVWYRRFLYALDSSERYPNVRRAASRGDLYQLGRTVATDVTTILTVFRLTGDLRLLDKVDETMQVARQELRDTNGDGYLNWRWLHDRRDRTWYGDDQHVMDEIMTHGMVAQVAWTFRQNQDQTSPSGVDYEERADFWSDYLQEWEAKWRERNRTPTGFPFIYKNLTHPYLSLVRYLWYSYRLTDDEAYLREATRLAEALNDHEFRSFDTPYGPGLVFAHGITRENPSVDYLPPLSYAAYSTQILFDLSLEPFPPFTPETTLVPLANTIATKVIDNGSTDFAPTLGGSEALAGLDVPDDTPRTPDANWAISPIGELASFNRSDTIAEVNEQVYQRIERRDPERPDRIAIPAAMVIKDLIGRM
;
A
#
# COMPACT_ATOMS: atom_id res chain seq x y z
N MET A 1 8.53 5.99 15.38
CA MET A 1 9.22 4.94 16.16
C MET A 1 8.23 4.39 17.17
N GLY A 2 8.43 3.16 17.61
CA GLY A 2 7.58 2.50 18.60
C GLY A 2 7.73 3.13 19.99
N ASP A 3 6.66 2.99 20.77
CA ASP A 3 6.56 3.44 22.14
C ASP A 3 6.26 2.24 23.05
N SER A 4 7.27 1.81 23.80
CA SER A 4 7.12 0.70 24.77
C SER A 4 6.18 1.04 25.94
N ALA A 5 5.84 2.32 26.14
CA ALA A 5 4.88 2.76 27.14
C ALA A 5 3.47 2.98 26.56
N PHE A 6 3.23 2.64 25.28
CA PHE A 6 1.92 2.84 24.65
C PHE A 6 0.81 2.17 25.47
N ASP A 7 -0.20 2.96 25.80
CA ASP A 7 -1.45 2.49 26.39
C ASP A 7 -2.61 3.03 25.55
N MET A 8 -3.51 2.14 25.14
CA MET A 8 -4.74 2.51 24.44
C MET A 8 -5.56 3.56 25.22
N SER A 9 -5.49 3.57 26.56
CA SER A 9 -6.20 4.57 27.37
C SER A 9 -5.72 6.01 27.14
N SER A 10 -4.54 6.19 26.55
CA SER A 10 -4.00 7.50 26.16
C SER A 10 -4.64 8.08 24.89
N LEU A 11 -5.30 7.24 24.09
CA LEU A 11 -6.00 7.66 22.88
C LEU A 11 -7.30 8.40 23.22
N PRO A 12 -7.79 9.31 22.36
CA PRO A 12 -9.13 9.89 22.49
C PRO A 12 -10.22 8.80 22.55
N ALA A 13 -11.29 9.05 23.32
CA ALA A 13 -12.32 8.04 23.61
C ALA A 13 -12.96 7.42 22.34
N GLU A 14 -13.21 8.22 21.32
CA GLU A 14 -13.75 7.76 20.03
C GLU A 14 -12.72 6.90 19.28
N THR A 15 -11.45 7.34 19.25
CA THR A 15 -10.33 6.58 18.68
C THR A 15 -10.16 5.22 19.36
N GLN A 16 -10.34 5.14 20.68
CA GLN A 16 -10.25 3.86 21.41
C GLN A 16 -11.27 2.82 20.92
N VAL A 17 -12.47 3.24 20.52
CA VAL A 17 -13.49 2.34 19.98
C VAL A 17 -13.02 1.75 18.66
N TRP A 18 -12.57 2.60 17.73
CA TRP A 18 -12.04 2.16 16.44
C TRP A 18 -10.76 1.34 16.58
N TYR A 19 -9.89 1.70 17.51
CA TYR A 19 -8.66 0.98 17.78
C TYR A 19 -8.92 -0.44 18.32
N ARG A 20 -9.89 -0.62 19.22
CA ARG A 20 -10.30 -1.97 19.67
C ARG A 20 -10.84 -2.82 18.53
N ARG A 21 -11.66 -2.24 17.66
CA ARG A 21 -12.20 -2.91 16.47
C ARG A 21 -11.08 -3.32 15.51
N PHE A 22 -10.10 -2.43 15.32
CA PHE A 22 -8.91 -2.69 14.51
C PHE A 22 -8.08 -3.85 15.08
N LEU A 23 -7.73 -3.82 16.36
CA LEU A 23 -7.01 -4.91 17.02
C LEU A 23 -7.76 -6.25 16.92
N TYR A 24 -9.08 -6.23 17.11
CA TYR A 24 -9.89 -7.44 16.97
C TYR A 24 -9.83 -8.03 15.56
N ALA A 25 -9.93 -7.18 14.53
CA ALA A 25 -9.82 -7.63 13.14
C ALA A 25 -8.43 -8.22 12.84
N LEU A 26 -7.36 -7.64 13.40
CA LEU A 26 -6.00 -8.18 13.27
C LEU A 26 -5.86 -9.57 13.89
N ASP A 27 -6.43 -9.80 15.07
CA ASP A 27 -6.45 -11.12 15.71
C ASP A 27 -7.31 -12.14 14.96
N SER A 28 -8.19 -11.64 14.08
CA SER A 28 -9.06 -12.42 13.20
C SER A 28 -8.56 -12.51 11.75
N SER A 29 -7.26 -12.28 11.52
CA SER A 29 -6.66 -12.19 10.17
C SER A 29 -6.80 -13.44 9.29
N GLU A 30 -7.32 -14.54 9.82
CA GLU A 30 -7.68 -15.78 9.12
C GLU A 30 -9.08 -15.77 8.46
N ARG A 31 -9.93 -14.77 8.74
CA ARG A 31 -11.32 -14.77 8.26
C ARG A 31 -11.44 -14.22 6.84
N TYR A 32 -11.27 -12.90 6.67
CA TYR A 32 -11.38 -12.24 5.38
C TYR A 32 -10.62 -10.91 5.40
N PRO A 33 -9.68 -10.65 4.46
CA PRO A 33 -9.36 -11.43 3.26
C PRO A 33 -8.48 -12.67 3.49
N ASN A 34 -8.27 -13.10 4.74
CA ASN A 34 -7.36 -14.18 5.14
C ASN A 34 -5.91 -13.93 4.70
N VAL A 35 -5.28 -12.95 5.34
CA VAL A 35 -3.94 -12.45 5.02
C VAL A 35 -2.87 -13.48 5.35
N ARG A 36 -3.04 -14.22 6.44
CA ARG A 36 -2.09 -15.27 6.83
C ARG A 36 -2.06 -16.42 5.81
N ARG A 37 -3.21 -16.84 5.28
CA ARG A 37 -3.27 -17.78 4.15
C ARG A 37 -2.73 -17.19 2.87
N ALA A 38 -2.90 -15.89 2.63
CA ALA A 38 -2.32 -15.23 1.46
C ALA A 38 -0.78 -15.29 1.51
N ALA A 39 -0.20 -14.97 2.68
CA ALA A 39 1.25 -15.06 2.92
C ALA A 39 1.78 -16.50 2.82
N SER A 40 1.06 -17.47 3.39
CA SER A 40 1.51 -18.88 3.44
C SER A 40 1.46 -19.63 2.11
N ARG A 41 1.01 -18.99 1.03
CA ARG A 41 0.97 -19.61 -0.31
C ARG A 41 2.28 -19.47 -1.06
N GLY A 42 3.16 -18.56 -0.63
CA GLY A 42 4.34 -18.17 -1.41
C GLY A 42 3.98 -17.66 -2.80
N ASP A 43 2.78 -17.07 -2.94
CA ASP A 43 2.26 -16.50 -4.18
C ASP A 43 2.60 -15.01 -4.24
N LEU A 44 3.54 -14.67 -5.11
CA LEU A 44 4.00 -13.30 -5.35
C LEU A 44 2.84 -12.33 -5.65
N TYR A 45 1.80 -12.79 -6.36
CA TYR A 45 0.63 -11.96 -6.63
C TYR A 45 -0.13 -11.59 -5.34
N GLN A 46 -0.30 -12.54 -4.42
CA GLN A 46 -0.99 -12.30 -3.16
C GLN A 46 -0.15 -11.45 -2.22
N LEU A 47 1.16 -11.66 -2.22
CA LEU A 47 2.11 -10.89 -1.42
C LEU A 47 2.11 -9.41 -1.84
N GLY A 48 2.28 -9.12 -3.13
CA GLY A 48 2.30 -7.76 -3.65
C GLY A 48 0.96 -7.02 -3.62
N ARG A 49 -0.15 -7.71 -3.31
CA ARG A 49 -1.50 -7.14 -3.30
C ARG A 49 -2.14 -7.24 -1.94
N THR A 50 -2.77 -8.37 -1.63
CA THR A 50 -3.52 -8.57 -0.38
C THR A 50 -2.64 -8.33 0.85
N VAL A 51 -1.45 -8.95 0.90
CA VAL A 51 -0.55 -8.83 2.05
C VAL A 51 0.07 -7.44 2.11
N ALA A 52 0.57 -6.91 1.00
CA ALA A 52 1.10 -5.55 0.94
C ALA A 52 0.08 -4.50 1.40
N THR A 53 -1.20 -4.68 1.02
CA THR A 53 -2.28 -3.79 1.45
C THR A 53 -2.44 -3.84 2.97
N ASP A 54 -2.59 -5.03 3.53
CA ASP A 54 -2.82 -5.23 4.96
C ASP A 54 -1.63 -4.76 5.81
N VAL A 55 -0.41 -5.15 5.44
CA VAL A 55 0.84 -4.76 6.11
C VAL A 55 1.01 -3.24 6.09
N THR A 56 0.84 -2.60 4.94
CA THR A 56 1.02 -1.14 4.85
C THR A 56 -0.03 -0.41 5.71
N THR A 57 -1.28 -0.85 5.74
CA THR A 57 -2.33 -0.30 6.62
C THR A 57 -1.95 -0.44 8.10
N ILE A 58 -1.40 -1.60 8.52
CA ILE A 58 -0.93 -1.80 9.89
C ILE A 58 0.23 -0.86 10.22
N LEU A 59 1.19 -0.72 9.31
CA LEU A 59 2.35 0.18 9.49
C LEU A 59 1.93 1.65 9.56
N THR A 60 0.90 2.07 8.83
CA THR A 60 0.33 3.42 8.95
C THR A 60 -0.23 3.67 10.34
N VAL A 61 -1.02 2.75 10.90
CA VAL A 61 -1.55 2.89 12.26
C VAL A 61 -0.43 2.83 13.30
N PHE A 62 0.56 1.96 13.10
CA PHE A 62 1.77 1.91 13.93
C PHE A 62 2.53 3.24 13.94
N ARG A 63 2.70 3.89 12.77
CA ARG A 63 3.37 5.19 12.67
C ARG A 63 2.70 6.26 13.53
N LEU A 64 1.38 6.23 13.66
CA LEU A 64 0.59 7.21 14.42
C LEU A 64 0.45 6.88 15.90
N THR A 65 0.54 5.61 16.28
CA THR A 65 0.30 5.16 17.66
C THR A 65 1.58 4.80 18.41
N GLY A 66 2.61 4.33 17.70
CA GLY A 66 3.80 3.72 18.30
C GLY A 66 3.56 2.33 18.90
N ASP A 67 2.37 1.73 18.76
CA ASP A 67 2.05 0.45 19.40
C ASP A 67 2.85 -0.72 18.79
N LEU A 68 3.88 -1.18 19.51
CA LEU A 68 4.78 -2.25 19.07
C LEU A 68 4.07 -3.59 18.80
N ARG A 69 2.87 -3.82 19.34
CA ARG A 69 2.08 -5.02 19.01
C ARG A 69 1.71 -5.06 17.53
N LEU A 70 1.55 -3.90 16.90
CA LEU A 70 1.28 -3.79 15.47
C LEU A 70 2.49 -4.22 14.64
N LEU A 71 3.70 -3.85 15.08
CA LEU A 71 4.93 -4.28 14.43
C LEU A 71 5.17 -5.78 14.61
N ASP A 72 4.87 -6.34 15.79
CA ASP A 72 4.87 -7.79 16.00
C ASP A 72 3.88 -8.50 15.06
N LYS A 73 2.71 -7.90 14.81
CA LYS A 73 1.71 -8.46 13.88
C LYS A 73 2.20 -8.48 12.44
N VAL A 74 2.95 -7.47 12.04
CA VAL A 74 3.65 -7.45 10.75
C VAL A 74 4.70 -8.56 10.72
N ASP A 75 5.49 -8.75 11.78
CA ASP A 75 6.45 -9.86 11.85
C ASP A 75 5.78 -11.22 11.67
N GLU A 76 4.68 -11.51 12.36
CA GLU A 76 3.94 -12.76 12.21
C GLU A 76 3.63 -13.09 10.75
N THR A 77 3.16 -12.09 9.99
CA THR A 77 2.80 -12.24 8.59
C THR A 77 4.05 -12.40 7.71
N MET A 78 5.08 -11.61 7.98
CA MET A 78 6.32 -11.63 7.22
C MET A 78 7.14 -12.90 7.46
N GLN A 79 7.13 -13.48 8.67
CA GLN A 79 7.77 -14.77 8.93
C GLN A 79 7.06 -15.91 8.19
N VAL A 80 5.73 -15.87 8.08
CA VAL A 80 4.99 -16.83 7.25
C VAL A 80 5.40 -16.69 5.78
N ALA A 81 5.53 -15.48 5.26
CA ALA A 81 6.02 -15.26 3.91
C ALA A 81 7.48 -15.73 3.73
N ARG A 82 8.37 -15.42 4.68
CA ARG A 82 9.79 -15.83 4.71
C ARG A 82 9.94 -17.35 4.60
N GLN A 83 9.07 -18.11 5.27
CA GLN A 83 9.09 -19.58 5.23
C GLN A 83 8.85 -20.16 3.84
N GLU A 84 8.28 -19.39 2.90
CA GLU A 84 7.97 -19.83 1.54
C GLU A 84 9.05 -19.45 0.51
N LEU A 85 10.11 -18.74 0.91
CA LEU A 85 11.22 -18.36 0.02
C LEU A 85 12.00 -19.60 -0.44
N ARG A 86 12.17 -19.78 -1.76
CA ARG A 86 12.87 -20.93 -2.35
C ARG A 86 13.63 -20.50 -3.60
N ASP A 87 14.75 -21.15 -3.88
CA ASP A 87 15.35 -21.15 -5.21
C ASP A 87 14.60 -22.16 -6.08
N THR A 88 13.66 -21.68 -6.88
CA THR A 88 12.77 -22.54 -7.68
C THR A 88 13.24 -22.76 -9.12
N ASN A 89 14.19 -21.96 -9.59
CA ASN A 89 14.68 -21.99 -10.96
C ASN A 89 16.17 -22.44 -11.04
N GLY A 90 16.84 -22.62 -9.91
CA GLY A 90 18.23 -23.04 -9.79
C GLY A 90 19.24 -21.93 -10.04
N ASP A 91 18.83 -20.66 -9.97
CA ASP A 91 19.70 -19.49 -10.19
C ASP A 91 20.44 -19.03 -8.92
N GLY A 92 20.20 -19.70 -7.78
CA GLY A 92 20.86 -19.43 -6.50
C GLY A 92 20.19 -18.34 -5.66
N TYR A 93 19.14 -17.69 -6.15
CA TYR A 93 18.42 -16.65 -5.41
C TYR A 93 17.13 -17.19 -4.81
N LEU A 94 16.89 -16.90 -3.54
CA LEU A 94 15.62 -17.23 -2.90
C LEU A 94 14.53 -16.25 -3.35
N ASN A 95 13.35 -16.74 -3.72
CA ASN A 95 12.19 -15.88 -3.99
C ASN A 95 10.86 -16.61 -3.79
N TRP A 96 9.76 -15.86 -3.93
CA TRP A 96 8.41 -16.37 -4.11
C TRP A 96 8.08 -16.62 -5.59
N ARG A 97 7.06 -17.42 -5.85
CA ARG A 97 6.60 -17.72 -7.22
C ARG A 97 5.31 -16.99 -7.51
N TRP A 98 5.08 -16.64 -8.76
CA TRP A 98 3.79 -16.15 -9.21
C TRP A 98 2.83 -17.33 -9.41
N LEU A 99 1.79 -17.44 -8.58
CA LEU A 99 0.87 -18.59 -8.54
C LEU A 99 -0.59 -18.22 -8.81
N HIS A 100 -0.84 -16.99 -9.29
CA HIS A 100 -2.18 -16.44 -9.47
C HIS A 100 -3.03 -17.23 -10.47
N ASP A 101 -2.53 -17.46 -11.69
CA ASP A 101 -3.25 -18.18 -12.74
C ASP A 101 -2.45 -19.37 -13.27
N ARG A 102 -2.92 -20.58 -12.94
CA ARG A 102 -2.38 -21.87 -13.41
C ARG A 102 -2.39 -22.03 -14.93
N ARG A 103 -3.18 -21.24 -15.64
CA ARG A 103 -3.30 -21.28 -17.11
C ARG A 103 -2.29 -20.38 -17.79
N ASP A 104 -1.70 -19.43 -17.07
CA ASP A 104 -0.66 -18.57 -17.60
C ASP A 104 0.66 -19.33 -17.70
N ARG A 105 1.02 -19.73 -18.92
CA ARG A 105 2.26 -20.47 -19.18
C ARG A 105 3.51 -19.61 -19.17
N THR A 106 3.36 -18.29 -19.12
CA THR A 106 4.48 -17.34 -19.15
C THR A 106 5.02 -17.13 -17.74
N TRP A 107 4.13 -17.03 -16.75
CA TRP A 107 4.50 -16.60 -15.40
C TRP A 107 4.23 -17.62 -14.30
N TYR A 108 3.29 -18.55 -14.51
CA TYR A 108 2.88 -19.45 -13.44
C TYR A 108 4.00 -20.37 -12.97
N GLY A 109 4.26 -20.34 -11.67
CA GLY A 109 5.28 -21.15 -11.01
C GLY A 109 6.69 -20.60 -11.12
N ASP A 110 6.86 -19.44 -11.75
CA ASP A 110 8.15 -18.74 -11.93
C ASP A 110 8.16 -17.44 -11.11
N ASP A 111 9.31 -16.78 -11.03
CA ASP A 111 9.57 -15.59 -10.22
C ASP A 111 10.02 -14.39 -11.10
N GLN A 112 9.54 -14.38 -12.34
CA GLN A 112 9.90 -13.38 -13.36
C GLN A 112 8.79 -12.36 -13.61
N HIS A 113 7.68 -12.42 -12.88
CA HIS A 113 6.55 -11.52 -13.07
C HIS A 113 6.83 -10.11 -12.52
N VAL A 114 7.50 -9.30 -13.35
CA VAL A 114 8.07 -7.98 -13.01
C VAL A 114 7.15 -7.06 -12.21
N MET A 115 5.86 -7.00 -12.53
CA MET A 115 4.93 -6.12 -11.82
C MET A 115 4.79 -6.52 -10.35
N ASP A 116 4.49 -7.79 -10.08
CA ASP A 116 4.24 -8.24 -8.71
C ASP A 116 5.55 -8.42 -7.93
N GLU A 117 6.69 -8.59 -8.63
CA GLU A 117 8.03 -8.46 -8.04
C GLU A 117 8.23 -7.07 -7.45
N ILE A 118 8.04 -6.02 -8.24
CA ILE A 118 8.21 -4.64 -7.78
C ILE A 118 7.23 -4.31 -6.64
N MET A 119 5.95 -4.69 -6.80
CA MET A 119 4.94 -4.41 -5.77
C MET A 119 5.27 -5.07 -4.43
N THR A 120 5.68 -6.35 -4.46
CA THR A 120 6.04 -7.11 -3.25
C THR A 120 7.27 -6.51 -2.59
N HIS A 121 8.34 -6.26 -3.35
CA HIS A 121 9.62 -5.83 -2.78
C HIS A 121 9.60 -4.37 -2.31
N GLY A 122 8.72 -3.53 -2.87
CA GLY A 122 8.42 -2.21 -2.30
C GLY A 122 7.85 -2.29 -0.87
N MET A 123 7.00 -3.28 -0.58
CA MET A 123 6.51 -3.52 0.79
C MET A 123 7.61 -4.13 1.67
N VAL A 124 8.40 -5.08 1.17
CA VAL A 124 9.50 -5.68 1.94
C VAL A 124 10.51 -4.61 2.38
N ALA A 125 10.86 -3.65 1.52
CA ALA A 125 11.75 -2.55 1.87
C ALA A 125 11.17 -1.64 2.97
N GLN A 126 9.87 -1.32 2.90
CA GLN A 126 9.17 -0.58 3.96
C GLN A 126 9.22 -1.31 5.31
N VAL A 127 8.97 -2.63 5.30
CA VAL A 127 9.02 -3.49 6.49
C VAL A 127 10.43 -3.53 7.07
N ALA A 128 11.44 -3.80 6.23
CA ALA A 128 12.84 -3.86 6.65
C ALA A 128 13.28 -2.56 7.32
N TRP A 129 12.94 -1.42 6.72
CA TRP A 129 13.21 -0.11 7.30
C TRP A 129 12.47 0.10 8.62
N THR A 130 11.20 -0.30 8.71
CA THR A 130 10.44 -0.16 9.94
C THR A 130 11.05 -0.99 11.08
N PHE A 131 11.52 -2.21 10.80
CA PHE A 131 12.28 -2.99 11.79
C PHE A 131 13.58 -2.28 12.18
N ARG A 132 14.35 -1.79 11.20
CA ARG A 132 15.61 -1.08 11.46
C ARG A 132 15.42 0.15 12.36
N GLN A 133 14.36 0.93 12.15
CA GLN A 133 14.02 2.07 13.01
C GLN A 133 13.67 1.69 14.45
N ASN A 134 13.31 0.44 14.69
CA ASN A 134 12.87 -0.06 15.99
C ASN A 134 13.82 -1.13 16.56
N GLN A 135 15.02 -1.31 16.00
CA GLN A 135 15.97 -2.33 16.43
C GLN A 135 16.28 -2.29 17.94
N ASP A 136 16.30 -1.09 18.53
CA ASP A 136 16.58 -0.89 19.96
C ASP A 136 15.33 -1.00 20.86
N GLN A 137 14.14 -1.26 20.29
CA GLN A 137 12.89 -1.40 21.03
C GLN A 137 12.72 -2.84 21.53
N THR A 138 12.12 -2.99 22.72
CA THR A 138 11.75 -4.31 23.24
C THR A 138 10.39 -4.71 22.69
N SER A 139 10.36 -5.73 21.83
CA SER A 139 9.11 -6.31 21.33
C SER A 139 8.25 -6.87 22.47
N PRO A 140 6.94 -6.57 22.51
CA PRO A 140 5.99 -7.19 23.44
C PRO A 140 5.93 -8.73 23.31
N SER A 141 6.18 -9.27 22.12
CA SER A 141 6.10 -10.70 21.82
C SER A 141 7.47 -11.39 21.71
N GLY A 142 8.56 -10.65 21.97
CA GLY A 142 9.93 -11.17 21.91
C GLY A 142 10.52 -11.24 20.50
N VAL A 143 10.00 -10.47 19.54
CA VAL A 143 10.60 -10.30 18.22
C VAL A 143 11.93 -9.54 18.33
N ASP A 144 12.96 -10.08 17.69
CA ASP A 144 14.26 -9.44 17.52
C ASP A 144 14.22 -8.55 16.27
N TYR A 145 13.88 -7.27 16.44
CA TYR A 145 13.73 -6.35 15.31
C TYR A 145 15.05 -6.09 14.56
N GLU A 146 16.20 -6.21 15.23
CA GLU A 146 17.50 -6.12 14.57
C GLU A 146 17.70 -7.29 13.59
N GLU A 147 17.47 -8.53 14.03
CA GLU A 147 17.56 -9.70 13.13
C GLU A 147 16.57 -9.60 11.97
N ARG A 148 15.36 -9.11 12.22
CA ARG A 148 14.37 -8.92 11.14
C ARG A 148 14.84 -7.90 10.11
N ALA A 149 15.38 -6.77 10.58
CA ALA A 149 15.89 -5.73 9.71
C ALA A 149 17.04 -6.23 8.83
N ASP A 150 17.98 -6.96 9.43
CA ASP A 150 19.16 -7.49 8.75
C ASP A 150 18.78 -8.55 7.72
N PHE A 151 17.96 -9.53 8.09
CA PHE A 151 17.51 -10.56 7.16
C PHE A 151 16.83 -9.97 5.92
N TRP A 152 15.88 -9.05 6.11
CA TRP A 152 15.15 -8.49 4.98
C TRP A 152 16.01 -7.54 4.14
N SER A 153 16.97 -6.86 4.75
CA SER A 153 17.94 -6.02 4.04
C SER A 153 18.86 -6.85 3.15
N ASP A 154 19.43 -7.95 3.67
CA ASP A 154 20.26 -8.88 2.90
C ASP A 154 19.45 -9.52 1.76
N TYR A 155 18.22 -9.95 2.05
CA TYR A 155 17.31 -10.48 1.04
C TYR A 155 17.03 -9.48 -0.11
N LEU A 156 16.84 -8.20 0.18
CA LEU A 156 16.62 -7.18 -0.84
C LEU A 156 17.85 -6.96 -1.71
N GLN A 157 19.06 -7.06 -1.15
CA GLN A 157 20.30 -7.01 -1.92
C GLN A 157 20.42 -8.21 -2.88
N GLU A 158 20.08 -9.42 -2.42
CA GLU A 158 20.03 -10.62 -3.25
C GLU A 158 18.98 -10.48 -4.37
N TRP A 159 17.79 -9.97 -4.03
CA TRP A 159 16.72 -9.72 -5.01
C TRP A 159 17.14 -8.72 -6.10
N GLU A 160 17.79 -7.62 -5.71
CA GLU A 160 18.29 -6.65 -6.68
C GLU A 160 19.40 -7.24 -7.54
N ALA A 161 20.36 -7.97 -6.96
CA ALA A 161 21.44 -8.64 -7.68
C ALA A 161 20.89 -9.59 -8.76
N LYS A 162 19.87 -10.37 -8.41
CA LYS A 162 19.16 -11.24 -9.34
C LYS A 162 18.58 -10.48 -10.53
N TRP A 163 17.87 -9.39 -10.28
CA TRP A 163 17.25 -8.62 -11.36
C TRP A 163 18.28 -7.86 -12.22
N ARG A 164 19.38 -7.40 -11.62
CA ARG A 164 20.53 -6.85 -12.34
C ARG A 164 21.16 -7.89 -13.28
N GLU A 165 21.33 -9.13 -12.83
CA GLU A 165 21.84 -10.21 -13.66
C GLU A 165 20.88 -10.55 -14.82
N ARG A 166 19.59 -10.74 -14.51
CA ARG A 166 18.55 -11.03 -15.50
C ARG A 166 18.44 -9.97 -16.59
N ASN A 167 18.46 -8.70 -16.19
CA ASN A 167 18.33 -7.56 -17.11
C ASN A 167 19.67 -7.09 -17.69
N ARG A 168 20.79 -7.73 -17.32
CA ARG A 168 22.14 -7.36 -17.74
C ARG A 168 22.47 -5.89 -17.44
N THR A 169 22.04 -5.43 -16.26
CA THR A 169 22.22 -4.05 -15.76
C THR A 169 23.08 -4.08 -14.49
N PRO A 170 24.40 -4.32 -14.60
CA PRO A 170 25.27 -4.55 -13.44
C PRO A 170 25.41 -3.33 -12.53
N THR A 171 25.17 -2.12 -13.04
CA THR A 171 25.24 -0.87 -12.28
C THR A 171 24.14 0.10 -12.74
N GLY A 172 23.78 1.05 -11.86
CA GLY A 172 22.83 2.12 -12.17
C GLY A 172 21.36 1.70 -12.14
N PHE A 173 20.48 2.62 -12.53
CA PHE A 173 19.04 2.44 -12.57
C PHE A 173 18.48 2.74 -13.97
N PRO A 174 17.30 2.20 -14.32
CA PRO A 174 16.55 1.18 -13.56
C PRO A 174 17.14 -0.22 -13.78
N PHE A 175 17.24 -1.02 -12.72
CA PHE A 175 17.59 -2.45 -12.83
C PHE A 175 16.37 -3.35 -13.03
N ILE A 176 15.17 -2.83 -12.75
CA ILE A 176 13.87 -3.45 -12.97
C ILE A 176 12.85 -2.35 -13.26
N TYR A 177 11.87 -2.59 -14.12
CA TYR A 177 10.94 -1.54 -14.53
C TYR A 177 9.59 -2.05 -15.04
N LYS A 178 8.51 -1.33 -14.72
CA LYS A 178 7.16 -1.56 -15.27
C LYS A 178 6.43 -0.23 -15.47
N ASN A 179 5.87 -0.05 -16.67
CA ASN A 179 5.18 1.17 -17.12
C ASN A 179 3.72 1.32 -16.63
N LEU A 180 3.38 0.79 -15.46
CA LEU A 180 2.08 0.96 -14.82
C LEU A 180 2.25 1.80 -13.56
N THR A 181 1.29 2.64 -13.21
CA THR A 181 1.47 3.64 -12.14
C THR A 181 1.70 2.99 -10.77
N HIS A 182 1.00 1.89 -10.48
CA HIS A 182 1.08 1.19 -9.19
C HIS A 182 2.43 0.46 -8.95
N PRO A 183 3.02 -0.31 -9.91
CA PRO A 183 4.38 -0.80 -9.73
C PRO A 183 5.42 0.32 -9.84
N TYR A 184 5.20 1.36 -10.65
CA TYR A 184 6.12 2.49 -10.72
C TYR A 184 6.26 3.19 -9.35
N LEU A 185 5.14 3.49 -8.70
CA LEU A 185 5.13 4.00 -7.32
C LEU A 185 5.75 3.01 -6.33
N SER A 186 5.50 1.70 -6.50
CA SER A 186 6.13 0.69 -5.64
C SER A 186 7.66 0.65 -5.81
N LEU A 187 8.17 0.94 -7.01
CA LEU A 187 9.61 1.08 -7.25
C LEU A 187 10.15 2.34 -6.56
N VAL A 188 9.43 3.47 -6.62
CA VAL A 188 9.79 4.68 -5.84
C VAL A 188 9.88 4.33 -4.35
N ARG A 189 8.89 3.60 -3.83
CA ARG A 189 8.87 3.14 -2.43
C ARG A 189 10.07 2.24 -2.10
N TYR A 190 10.36 1.27 -2.95
CA TYR A 190 11.55 0.42 -2.80
C TYR A 190 12.83 1.27 -2.72
N LEU A 191 13.05 2.15 -3.70
CA LEU A 191 14.26 2.97 -3.78
C LEU A 191 14.38 3.91 -2.58
N TRP A 192 13.28 4.53 -2.14
CA TRP A 192 13.29 5.37 -0.95
C TRP A 192 13.74 4.58 0.29
N TYR A 193 13.14 3.42 0.56
CA TYR A 193 13.51 2.64 1.73
C TYR A 193 14.88 1.96 1.60
N SER A 194 15.32 1.59 0.39
CA SER A 194 16.69 1.13 0.15
C SER A 194 17.72 2.23 0.46
N TYR A 195 17.44 3.49 0.12
CA TYR A 195 18.25 4.61 0.58
C TYR A 195 18.30 4.66 2.11
N ARG A 196 17.15 4.58 2.79
CA ARG A 196 17.10 4.64 4.26
C ARG A 196 17.85 3.50 4.95
N LEU A 197 17.89 2.32 4.32
CA LEU A 197 18.58 1.14 4.85
C LEU A 197 20.11 1.19 4.65
N THR A 198 20.59 1.90 3.63
CA THR A 198 21.99 1.80 3.15
C THR A 198 22.76 3.12 3.15
N ASP A 199 22.06 4.25 3.26
CA ASP A 199 22.57 5.60 3.01
C ASP A 199 23.19 5.81 1.61
N ASP A 200 22.90 4.92 0.65
CA ASP A 200 23.38 5.09 -0.74
C ASP A 200 22.50 6.09 -1.50
N GLU A 201 23.05 7.29 -1.68
CA GLU A 201 22.49 8.41 -2.42
C GLU A 201 22.07 8.09 -3.86
N ALA A 202 22.57 7.01 -4.47
CA ALA A 202 22.10 6.58 -5.79
C ALA A 202 20.62 6.18 -5.77
N TYR A 203 20.16 5.51 -4.71
CA TYR A 203 18.76 5.16 -4.53
C TYR A 203 17.90 6.41 -4.33
N LEU A 204 18.36 7.37 -3.50
CA LEU A 204 17.62 8.62 -3.27
C LEU A 204 17.46 9.43 -4.55
N ARG A 205 18.54 9.57 -5.34
CA ARG A 205 18.48 10.28 -6.62
C ARG A 205 17.48 9.64 -7.58
N GLU A 206 17.45 8.31 -7.67
CA GLU A 206 16.50 7.63 -8.55
C GLU A 206 15.07 7.71 -8.03
N ALA A 207 14.84 7.51 -6.73
CA ALA A 207 13.52 7.67 -6.11
C ALA A 207 12.95 9.08 -6.40
N THR A 208 13.79 10.10 -6.22
CA THR A 208 13.43 11.50 -6.47
C THR A 208 13.13 11.74 -7.95
N ARG A 209 14.00 11.28 -8.86
CA ARG A 209 13.80 11.43 -10.31
C ARG A 209 12.49 10.82 -10.78
N LEU A 210 12.15 9.62 -10.30
CA LEU A 210 10.91 8.94 -10.66
C LEU A 210 9.69 9.66 -10.05
N ALA A 211 9.77 10.11 -8.79
CA ALA A 211 8.68 10.83 -8.14
C ALA A 211 8.41 12.20 -8.79
N GLU A 212 9.46 12.96 -9.13
CA GLU A 212 9.34 14.22 -9.86
C GLU A 212 8.73 13.99 -11.25
N ALA A 213 9.11 12.92 -11.95
CA ALA A 213 8.49 12.58 -13.23
C ALA A 213 6.98 12.34 -13.11
N LEU A 214 6.51 11.73 -12.02
CA LEU A 214 5.07 11.58 -11.76
C LEU A 214 4.40 12.95 -11.56
N ASN A 215 4.95 13.77 -10.66
CA ASN A 215 4.39 15.09 -10.33
C ASN A 215 4.34 16.03 -11.54
N ASP A 216 5.40 16.07 -12.33
CA ASP A 216 5.54 17.04 -13.41
C ASP A 216 4.75 16.64 -14.65
N HIS A 217 4.46 15.33 -14.83
CA HIS A 217 4.09 14.81 -16.14
C HIS A 217 2.93 13.81 -16.16
N GLU A 218 2.69 13.08 -15.07
CA GLU A 218 1.69 12.01 -15.04
C GLU A 218 0.47 12.38 -14.18
N PHE A 219 0.70 13.14 -13.12
CA PHE A 219 -0.34 13.66 -12.24
C PHE A 219 -1.06 14.84 -12.89
N ARG A 220 -2.40 14.74 -12.99
CA ARG A 220 -3.24 15.76 -13.60
C ARG A 220 -4.18 16.34 -12.55
N SER A 221 -4.17 17.67 -12.47
CA SER A 221 -5.04 18.43 -11.57
C SER A 221 -6.34 18.83 -12.26
N PHE A 222 -7.41 18.98 -11.49
CA PHE A 222 -8.71 19.49 -11.92
C PHE A 222 -9.43 20.16 -10.74
N ASP A 223 -10.45 20.95 -11.03
CA ASP A 223 -11.20 21.66 -9.98
C ASP A 223 -12.24 20.76 -9.31
N THR A 224 -12.31 20.83 -7.97
CA THR A 224 -13.39 20.26 -7.16
C THR A 224 -14.01 21.34 -6.27
N PRO A 225 -15.22 21.13 -5.71
CA PRO A 225 -15.79 22.05 -4.73
C PRO A 225 -14.95 22.26 -3.46
N TYR A 226 -13.96 21.40 -3.19
CA TYR A 226 -13.15 21.40 -1.97
C TYR A 226 -11.71 21.87 -2.18
N GLY A 227 -11.36 22.26 -3.42
CA GLY A 227 -9.99 22.61 -3.83
C GLY A 227 -9.54 21.79 -5.05
N PRO A 228 -8.24 21.79 -5.37
CA PRO A 228 -7.73 20.95 -6.45
C PRO A 228 -7.97 19.47 -6.14
N GLY A 229 -8.37 18.71 -7.15
CA GLY A 229 -8.34 17.26 -7.18
C GLY A 229 -7.11 16.76 -7.94
N LEU A 230 -6.72 15.51 -7.71
CA LEU A 230 -5.63 14.81 -8.40
C LEU A 230 -6.13 13.52 -9.04
N VAL A 231 -5.81 13.31 -10.32
CA VAL A 231 -5.95 12.03 -11.02
C VAL A 231 -4.67 11.67 -11.76
N PHE A 232 -4.54 10.39 -12.11
CA PHE A 232 -3.42 9.86 -12.87
C PHE A 232 -3.90 8.74 -13.79
N ALA A 233 -3.15 8.47 -14.85
CA ALA A 233 -3.43 7.39 -15.78
C ALA A 233 -3.08 6.01 -15.18
N HIS A 234 -3.56 4.94 -15.80
CA HIS A 234 -3.26 3.57 -15.40
C HIS A 234 -1.78 3.22 -15.53
N GLY A 235 -1.07 3.86 -16.46
CA GLY A 235 0.38 3.78 -16.54
C GLY A 235 1.06 5.09 -16.91
N ILE A 236 2.37 4.99 -17.16
CA ILE A 236 3.22 6.14 -17.43
C ILE A 236 3.04 6.54 -18.90
N THR A 237 2.27 7.61 -19.12
CA THR A 237 1.68 7.97 -20.42
C THR A 237 2.74 8.29 -21.47
N ARG A 238 3.84 8.91 -21.06
CA ARG A 238 4.97 9.24 -21.96
C ARG A 238 5.69 8.03 -22.50
N GLU A 239 5.65 6.93 -21.78
CA GLU A 239 6.36 5.71 -22.14
C GLU A 239 5.45 4.69 -22.82
N ASN A 240 4.16 4.71 -22.50
CA ASN A 240 3.18 3.86 -23.14
C ASN A 240 1.81 4.55 -23.24
N PRO A 241 1.49 5.11 -24.42
CA PRO A 241 0.19 5.73 -24.65
C PRO A 241 -1.00 4.76 -24.54
N SER A 242 -0.80 3.44 -24.66
CA SER A 242 -1.90 2.46 -24.57
C SER A 242 -2.48 2.30 -23.16
N VAL A 243 -1.83 2.87 -22.15
CA VAL A 243 -2.29 2.88 -20.75
C VAL A 243 -2.66 4.30 -20.28
N ASP A 244 -2.89 5.22 -21.23
CA ASP A 244 -3.34 6.61 -21.01
C ASP A 244 -4.86 6.70 -20.78
N TYR A 245 -5.34 6.03 -19.74
CA TYR A 245 -6.74 6.01 -19.32
C TYR A 245 -6.85 5.98 -17.80
N LEU A 246 -8.03 6.32 -17.27
CA LEU A 246 -8.28 6.29 -15.82
C LEU A 246 -8.17 4.86 -15.27
N PRO A 247 -7.32 4.61 -14.25
CA PRO A 247 -7.16 3.27 -13.70
C PRO A 247 -8.46 2.77 -13.08
N PRO A 248 -8.82 1.49 -13.26
CA PRO A 248 -9.85 0.86 -12.45
C PRO A 248 -9.53 1.06 -10.97
N LEU A 249 -10.57 1.27 -10.16
CA LEU A 249 -10.39 1.73 -8.77
C LEU A 249 -9.54 0.77 -7.93
N SER A 250 -9.58 -0.53 -8.22
CA SER A 250 -8.73 -1.53 -7.56
C SER A 250 -7.24 -1.31 -7.78
N TYR A 251 -6.82 -0.84 -8.96
CA TYR A 251 -5.43 -0.52 -9.23
C TYR A 251 -5.04 0.85 -8.66
N ALA A 252 -5.97 1.81 -8.70
CA ALA A 252 -5.79 3.10 -8.08
C ALA A 252 -5.58 2.96 -6.56
N ALA A 253 -6.27 2.02 -5.91
CA ALA A 253 -6.12 1.75 -4.48
C ALA A 253 -4.68 1.41 -4.09
N TYR A 254 -3.95 0.62 -4.89
CA TYR A 254 -2.54 0.32 -4.65
C TYR A 254 -1.68 1.59 -4.74
N SER A 255 -1.88 2.41 -5.77
CA SER A 255 -1.18 3.68 -5.92
C SER A 255 -1.48 4.64 -4.77
N THR A 256 -2.75 4.75 -4.36
CA THR A 256 -3.19 5.59 -3.23
C THR A 256 -2.51 5.18 -1.94
N GLN A 257 -2.40 3.89 -1.65
CA GLN A 257 -1.72 3.42 -0.45
C GLN A 257 -0.23 3.77 -0.44
N ILE A 258 0.45 3.63 -1.57
CA ILE A 258 1.89 3.94 -1.66
C ILE A 258 2.11 5.46 -1.53
N LEU A 259 1.24 6.27 -2.14
CA LEU A 259 1.27 7.72 -1.98
C LEU A 259 0.99 8.13 -0.54
N PHE A 260 0.04 7.48 0.14
CA PHE A 260 -0.21 7.68 1.55
C PHE A 260 1.04 7.44 2.39
N ASP A 261 1.71 6.30 2.19
CA ASP A 261 2.94 5.96 2.91
C ASP A 261 4.04 7.00 2.66
N LEU A 262 4.35 7.29 1.39
CA LEU A 262 5.43 8.20 1.03
C LEU A 262 5.16 9.65 1.44
N SER A 263 3.89 10.10 1.43
CA SER A 263 3.52 11.43 1.92
C SER A 263 3.67 11.59 3.43
N LEU A 264 3.77 10.51 4.20
CA LEU A 264 4.06 10.57 5.64
C LEU A 264 5.55 10.39 5.97
N GLU A 265 6.37 10.03 4.98
CA GLU A 265 7.83 9.99 5.12
C GLU A 265 8.43 11.38 4.87
N PRO A 266 9.66 11.67 5.36
CA PRO A 266 10.40 12.87 5.00
C PRO A 266 10.95 12.77 3.56
N PHE A 267 10.07 12.51 2.59
CA PHE A 267 10.37 12.37 1.17
C PHE A 267 9.70 13.51 0.38
N PRO A 268 10.42 14.63 0.15
CA PRO A 268 9.82 15.89 -0.31
C PRO A 268 8.94 15.85 -1.57
N PRO A 269 9.18 14.96 -2.57
CA PRO A 269 8.32 14.90 -3.75
C PRO A 269 6.84 14.63 -3.45
N PHE A 270 6.51 13.98 -2.33
CA PHE A 270 5.12 13.75 -1.93
C PHE A 270 4.86 14.31 -0.54
N THR A 271 3.81 15.12 -0.39
CA THR A 271 3.38 15.63 0.92
C THR A 271 1.87 15.48 1.07
N PRO A 272 1.34 15.53 2.30
CA PRO A 272 -0.10 15.49 2.52
C PRO A 272 -0.85 16.57 1.76
N GLU A 273 -0.33 17.80 1.71
CA GLU A 273 -0.99 18.95 1.10
C GLU A 273 -1.02 18.89 -0.41
N THR A 274 0.06 18.39 -1.04
CA THR A 274 0.18 18.36 -2.50
C THR A 274 -0.33 17.06 -3.11
N THR A 275 -0.41 15.99 -2.30
CA THR A 275 -0.76 14.65 -2.77
C THR A 275 -2.04 14.12 -2.12
N LEU A 276 -2.08 13.99 -0.78
CA LEU A 276 -3.20 13.30 -0.11
C LEU A 276 -4.48 14.13 -0.10
N VAL A 277 -4.41 15.44 0.15
CA VAL A 277 -5.57 16.34 0.11
C VAL A 277 -6.19 16.38 -1.30
N PRO A 278 -5.43 16.59 -2.39
CA PRO A 278 -5.98 16.50 -3.75
C PRO A 278 -6.54 15.13 -4.11
N LEU A 279 -5.91 14.02 -3.70
CA LEU A 279 -6.48 12.69 -3.91
C LEU A 279 -7.79 12.51 -3.15
N ALA A 280 -7.85 12.92 -1.88
CA ALA A 280 -9.05 12.82 -1.06
C ALA A 280 -10.21 13.64 -1.66
N ASN A 281 -9.93 14.81 -2.22
CA ASN A 281 -10.91 15.62 -2.97
C ASN A 281 -11.42 14.89 -4.21
N THR A 282 -10.55 14.20 -4.96
CA THR A 282 -10.95 13.34 -6.09
C THR A 282 -11.86 12.22 -5.63
N ILE A 283 -11.48 11.49 -4.58
CA ILE A 283 -12.27 10.38 -4.06
C ILE A 283 -13.67 10.85 -3.64
N ALA A 284 -13.74 11.93 -2.85
CA ALA A 284 -15.01 12.47 -2.37
C ALA A 284 -15.92 13.00 -3.50
N THR A 285 -15.33 13.54 -4.58
CA THR A 285 -16.09 14.22 -5.64
C THR A 285 -16.44 13.31 -6.82
N LYS A 286 -15.57 12.34 -7.13
CA LYS A 286 -15.64 11.55 -8.37
C LYS A 286 -15.85 10.07 -8.14
N VAL A 287 -15.29 9.52 -7.06
CA VAL A 287 -15.42 8.08 -6.76
C VAL A 287 -16.68 7.78 -5.96
N ILE A 288 -16.99 8.62 -4.97
CA ILE A 288 -18.21 8.54 -4.17
C ILE A 288 -19.34 9.26 -4.92
N ASP A 289 -19.78 8.68 -6.04
CA ASP A 289 -20.84 9.23 -6.91
C ASP A 289 -22.24 8.63 -6.64
N ASN A 290 -22.32 7.55 -5.86
CA ASN A 290 -23.57 6.86 -5.49
C ASN A 290 -23.66 6.53 -3.98
N GLY A 291 -23.12 7.44 -3.16
CA GLY A 291 -23.07 7.28 -1.70
C GLY A 291 -22.27 6.04 -1.27
N SER A 292 -22.79 5.30 -0.29
CA SER A 292 -22.14 4.10 0.27
C SER A 292 -22.58 2.79 -0.38
N THR A 293 -23.31 2.83 -1.51
CA THR A 293 -23.87 1.61 -2.14
C THR A 293 -22.88 0.91 -3.04
N ASP A 294 -22.30 1.67 -3.95
CA ASP A 294 -21.20 1.29 -4.81
C ASP A 294 -20.46 2.56 -5.24
N PHE A 295 -19.31 2.37 -5.85
CA PHE A 295 -18.41 3.46 -6.21
C PHE A 295 -18.11 3.43 -7.70
N ALA A 296 -17.68 4.56 -8.21
CA ALA A 296 -17.29 4.70 -9.59
C ALA A 296 -16.26 3.62 -10.02
N PRO A 297 -16.25 3.24 -11.31
CA PRO A 297 -15.37 2.18 -11.81
C PRO A 297 -13.88 2.55 -11.76
N THR A 298 -13.56 3.85 -11.82
CA THR A 298 -12.17 4.36 -11.91
C THR A 298 -11.90 5.46 -10.89
N LEU A 299 -10.62 5.81 -10.71
CA LEU A 299 -10.20 6.94 -9.87
C LEU A 299 -10.83 8.28 -10.29
N GLY A 300 -11.03 8.50 -11.59
CA GLY A 300 -11.61 9.74 -12.11
C GLY A 300 -13.13 9.76 -12.17
N GLY A 301 -13.78 8.69 -11.70
CA GLY A 301 -15.22 8.55 -11.73
C GLY A 301 -15.73 7.65 -12.86
N SER A 302 -16.97 7.92 -13.28
CA SER A 302 -17.67 7.18 -14.35
C SER A 302 -17.56 7.85 -15.72
N GLU A 303 -16.83 8.96 -15.83
CA GLU A 303 -16.67 9.76 -17.05
C GLU A 303 -15.22 10.20 -17.24
N ALA A 304 -14.87 10.60 -18.46
CA ALA A 304 -13.54 11.12 -18.77
C ALA A 304 -13.20 12.36 -17.92
N LEU A 305 -11.96 12.43 -17.45
CA LEU A 305 -11.52 13.49 -16.54
C LEU A 305 -10.06 13.87 -16.80
N ALA A 306 -9.78 15.16 -16.85
CA ALA A 306 -8.43 15.69 -17.10
C ALA A 306 -7.76 15.08 -18.35
N GLY A 307 -8.53 14.84 -19.41
CA GLY A 307 -8.06 14.23 -20.66
C GLY A 307 -7.71 12.75 -20.56
N LEU A 308 -8.22 12.04 -19.55
CA LEU A 308 -8.13 10.60 -19.41
C LEU A 308 -9.51 9.99 -19.60
N ASP A 309 -9.62 8.98 -20.47
CA ASP A 309 -10.87 8.28 -20.71
C ASP A 309 -11.14 7.18 -19.67
N VAL A 310 -12.39 6.76 -19.54
CA VAL A 310 -12.78 5.58 -18.77
C VAL A 310 -12.67 4.35 -19.68
N PRO A 311 -11.98 3.27 -19.27
CA PRO A 311 -11.91 2.06 -20.09
C PRO A 311 -13.28 1.40 -20.24
N ASP A 312 -13.56 0.92 -21.46
CA ASP A 312 -14.77 0.17 -21.78
C ASP A 312 -14.98 -1.00 -20.80
N ASP A 313 -16.24 -1.25 -20.45
CA ASP A 313 -16.68 -2.37 -19.61
C ASP A 313 -16.07 -2.45 -18.19
N THR A 314 -15.47 -1.36 -17.67
CA THR A 314 -14.99 -1.35 -16.27
C THR A 314 -16.19 -1.32 -15.31
N PRO A 315 -16.39 -2.36 -14.46
CA PRO A 315 -17.54 -2.40 -13.58
C PRO A 315 -17.38 -1.42 -12.41
N ARG A 316 -18.51 -0.95 -11.88
CA ARG A 316 -18.56 -0.20 -10.62
C ARG A 316 -17.99 -1.03 -9.48
N THR A 317 -17.42 -0.38 -8.48
CA THR A 317 -16.78 -1.02 -7.34
C THR A 317 -17.80 -1.24 -6.21
N PRO A 318 -18.09 -2.49 -5.79
CA PRO A 318 -19.01 -2.74 -4.68
C PRO A 318 -18.49 -2.25 -3.32
N ASP A 319 -19.40 -2.00 -2.39
CA ASP A 319 -19.10 -1.65 -0.99
C ASP A 319 -18.17 -2.67 -0.29
N ALA A 320 -18.30 -3.95 -0.59
CA ALA A 320 -17.42 -4.99 -0.06
C ALA A 320 -15.95 -4.82 -0.47
N ASN A 321 -15.68 -4.28 -1.66
CA ASN A 321 -14.31 -4.01 -2.12
C ASN A 321 -13.75 -2.74 -1.47
N TRP A 322 -14.61 -1.73 -1.24
CA TRP A 322 -14.22 -0.55 -0.45
C TRP A 322 -13.84 -0.91 0.98
N ALA A 323 -14.58 -1.83 1.60
CA ALA A 323 -14.34 -2.27 2.98
C ALA A 323 -12.99 -2.98 3.21
N ILE A 324 -12.28 -3.36 2.14
CA ILE A 324 -10.92 -3.94 2.19
C ILE A 324 -9.88 -3.07 1.48
N SER A 325 -10.28 -1.87 1.04
CA SER A 325 -9.44 -0.95 0.27
C SER A 325 -8.77 0.07 1.19
N PRO A 326 -7.51 0.46 0.93
CA PRO A 326 -6.83 1.53 1.64
C PRO A 326 -7.37 2.93 1.31
N ILE A 327 -8.26 3.07 0.31
CA ILE A 327 -8.82 4.38 -0.09
C ILE A 327 -9.53 5.09 1.08
N GLY A 328 -10.15 4.32 1.98
CA GLY A 328 -10.82 4.88 3.15
C GLY A 328 -9.89 5.66 4.09
N GLU A 329 -8.59 5.38 4.08
CA GLU A 329 -7.57 6.04 4.92
C GLU A 329 -7.42 7.53 4.61
N LEU A 330 -7.85 7.98 3.42
CA LEU A 330 -7.83 9.39 3.02
C LEU A 330 -8.85 10.27 3.77
N ALA A 331 -9.64 9.70 4.70
CA ALA A 331 -10.68 10.42 5.44
C ALA A 331 -10.18 11.69 6.16
N SER A 332 -8.95 11.69 6.70
CA SER A 332 -8.35 12.86 7.37
C SER A 332 -8.08 14.03 6.44
N PHE A 333 -7.92 13.76 5.14
CA PHE A 333 -7.44 14.71 4.13
C PHE A 333 -8.57 15.25 3.25
N ASN A 334 -9.83 14.88 3.55
CA ASN A 334 -11.00 15.36 2.85
C ASN A 334 -11.76 16.41 3.68
N ARG A 335 -11.88 17.63 3.13
CA ARG A 335 -12.60 18.74 3.77
C ARG A 335 -14.13 18.59 3.81
N SER A 336 -14.73 17.53 3.31
CA SER A 336 -16.19 17.39 3.28
C SER A 336 -16.74 16.31 4.22
N ASP A 337 -15.86 15.63 4.98
CA ASP A 337 -16.16 14.45 5.80
C ASP A 337 -16.79 13.28 5.01
N THR A 338 -16.94 13.38 3.69
CA THR A 338 -17.67 12.44 2.84
C THR A 338 -17.05 11.05 2.90
N ILE A 339 -15.73 10.96 2.89
CA ILE A 339 -15.02 9.67 2.99
C ILE A 339 -15.29 9.02 4.35
N ALA A 340 -15.27 9.81 5.44
CA ALA A 340 -15.53 9.32 6.79
C ALA A 340 -16.97 8.82 6.94
N GLU A 341 -17.95 9.60 6.48
CA GLU A 341 -19.37 9.22 6.50
C GLU A 341 -19.65 7.94 5.70
N VAL A 342 -19.02 7.81 4.52
CA VAL A 342 -19.13 6.59 3.71
C VAL A 342 -18.47 5.40 4.40
N ASN A 343 -17.28 5.57 4.99
CA ASN A 343 -16.63 4.52 5.75
C ASN A 343 -17.55 3.99 6.85
N GLU A 344 -18.19 4.86 7.63
CA GLU A 344 -19.12 4.45 8.68
C GLU A 344 -20.34 3.71 8.13
N GLN A 345 -20.94 4.21 7.04
CA GLN A 345 -22.11 3.57 6.42
C GLN A 345 -21.77 2.19 5.83
N VAL A 346 -20.63 2.06 5.16
CA VAL A 346 -20.14 0.77 4.63
C VAL A 346 -19.85 -0.18 5.79
N TYR A 347 -19.17 0.29 6.84
CA TYR A 347 -18.87 -0.51 8.03
C TYR A 347 -20.14 -1.06 8.68
N GLN A 348 -21.11 -0.20 8.96
CA GLN A 348 -22.38 -0.58 9.59
C GLN A 348 -23.16 -1.60 8.76
N ARG A 349 -23.00 -1.60 7.43
CA ARG A 349 -23.67 -2.52 6.52
C ARG A 349 -22.96 -3.86 6.41
N ILE A 350 -21.63 -3.83 6.23
CA ILE A 350 -20.80 -5.01 6.01
C ILE A 350 -20.60 -5.78 7.31
N GLU A 351 -20.30 -5.09 8.41
CA GLU A 351 -20.03 -5.67 9.73
C GLU A 351 -21.29 -5.70 10.62
N ARG A 352 -22.49 -5.51 10.03
CA ARG A 352 -23.80 -5.37 10.72
C ARG A 352 -24.11 -6.46 11.75
N ARG A 353 -23.53 -7.65 11.59
CA ARG A 353 -23.79 -8.81 12.46
C ARG A 353 -23.08 -8.66 13.81
N ASP A 354 -21.88 -8.10 13.81
CA ASP A 354 -21.08 -7.89 15.01
C ASP A 354 -20.12 -6.71 14.83
N PRO A 355 -20.62 -5.46 14.92
CA PRO A 355 -19.81 -4.26 14.68
C PRO A 355 -18.70 -4.02 15.70
N GLU A 356 -18.64 -4.77 16.80
CA GLU A 356 -17.53 -4.71 17.77
C GLU A 356 -16.44 -5.74 17.45
N ARG A 357 -16.72 -6.66 16.53
CA ARG A 357 -15.85 -7.78 16.16
C ARG A 357 -15.73 -7.93 14.64
N PRO A 358 -15.27 -6.87 13.94
CA PRO A 358 -15.24 -6.86 12.49
C PRO A 358 -14.25 -7.88 11.93
N ASP A 359 -14.52 -8.34 10.71
CA ASP A 359 -13.61 -9.25 10.00
C ASP A 359 -12.48 -8.50 9.25
N ARG A 360 -12.68 -7.22 8.91
CA ARG A 360 -11.78 -6.43 8.04
C ARG A 360 -11.10 -5.29 8.79
N ILE A 361 -9.82 -5.06 8.52
CA ILE A 361 -9.04 -4.03 9.21
C ILE A 361 -9.18 -2.63 8.60
N ALA A 362 -9.49 -2.53 7.31
CA ALA A 362 -9.27 -1.29 6.54
C ALA A 362 -10.10 -0.10 7.04
N ILE A 363 -11.41 -0.27 7.26
CA ILE A 363 -12.23 0.83 7.80
C ILE A 363 -11.88 1.14 9.25
N PRO A 364 -11.76 0.17 10.19
CA PRO A 364 -11.27 0.47 11.52
C PRO A 364 -9.94 1.24 11.55
N ALA A 365 -8.97 0.87 10.69
CA ALA A 365 -7.71 1.58 10.55
C ALA A 365 -7.91 3.01 10.05
N ALA A 366 -8.71 3.20 8.99
CA ALA A 366 -9.02 4.51 8.43
C ALA A 366 -9.64 5.46 9.47
N MET A 367 -10.52 4.95 10.34
CA MET A 367 -11.13 5.75 11.40
C MET A 367 -10.14 6.10 12.52
N VAL A 368 -9.23 5.18 12.88
CA VAL A 368 -8.11 5.48 13.80
C VAL A 368 -7.22 6.58 13.22
N ILE A 369 -6.84 6.46 11.94
CA ILE A 369 -6.00 7.43 11.23
C ILE A 369 -6.67 8.80 11.19
N LYS A 370 -7.96 8.84 10.87
CA LYS A 370 -8.79 10.06 10.91
C LYS A 370 -8.69 10.76 12.25
N ASP A 371 -8.95 10.04 13.32
CA ASP A 371 -9.07 10.65 14.65
C ASP A 371 -7.71 11.10 15.20
N LEU A 372 -6.60 10.48 14.77
CA LEU A 372 -5.24 10.83 15.21
C LEU A 372 -4.59 11.96 14.43
N ILE A 373 -4.75 12.00 13.10
CA ILE A 373 -4.23 13.11 12.27
C ILE A 373 -5.10 14.36 12.47
N GLY A 374 -6.40 14.17 12.72
CA GLY A 374 -7.38 15.24 12.63
C GLY A 374 -7.60 15.66 11.18
N ARG A 375 -8.39 16.71 10.98
CA ARG A 375 -8.77 17.17 9.64
C ARG A 375 -7.76 18.19 9.10
N MET A 376 -7.32 17.96 7.86
CA MET A 376 -6.51 18.88 7.04
C MET A 376 -7.37 19.46 5.91
#